data_AF-C9WPV3-F1
#
_entry.id   AF-C9WPV3-F1
#
_cell.length_a   1.000
_cell.length_b   1.000
_cell.length_c   1.000
_cell.angle_alpha   90.00
_cell.angle_beta   90.00
_cell.angle_gamma   90.00
#
_symmetry.space_group_name_H-M   'P 1'
#
loop_
_entity.id
_entity.type
_entity.pdbx_description
1 polymer ?
#
loop_
_entity_poly.entity_id
_entity_poly.type
_entity_poly.pdbx_seq_one_letter_code
_entity_poly.pdbx_strand_id
1 'polypeptide(L)'
;LLSAVPYLGTTLVTWVWGGFAVDNPTLTRFFAIHFLLPFVISAFTMIHLLFLHQSGSSNPLGVLGNQDKIPFHPYFSFKDIMAFIFMVGMLTILTLLDPYLLGDPDNFIPANPLVTPA
;
A
#
# COMPACT_ATOMS: atom_id res chain seq x y z
N LEU A 1 -1.48 16.03 -12.26
CA LEU A 1 -1.20 14.81 -13.06
C LEU A 1 -2.34 14.53 -14.06
N LEU A 2 -3.58 14.31 -13.61
CA LEU A 2 -4.72 14.05 -14.52
C LEU A 2 -5.01 15.18 -15.52
N SER A 3 -4.65 16.42 -15.19
CA SER A 3 -4.77 17.57 -16.09
C SER A 3 -4.00 17.42 -17.41
N ALA A 4 -3.01 16.52 -17.47
CA ALA A 4 -2.22 16.27 -18.68
C ALA A 4 -2.94 15.39 -19.72
N VAL A 5 -4.10 14.80 -19.39
CA VAL A 5 -4.89 14.02 -20.36
C VAL A 5 -5.48 14.97 -21.41
N PRO A 6 -5.18 14.80 -22.71
CA PRO A 6 -5.70 15.66 -23.76
C PRO A 6 -7.23 15.70 -23.74
N TYR A 7 -7.80 16.88 -23.99
CA TYR A 7 -9.25 17.17 -24.07
C TYR A 7 -10.06 17.00 -22.78
N LEU A 8 -9.71 16.03 -21.91
CA LEU A 8 -10.50 15.68 -20.71
C LEU A 8 -9.83 16.08 -19.39
N GLY A 9 -8.54 16.44 -19.39
CA GLY A 9 -7.75 16.55 -18.17
C GLY A 9 -8.33 17.52 -17.13
N THR A 10 -8.80 18.70 -17.55
CA THR A 10 -9.41 19.69 -16.66
C THR A 10 -10.68 19.14 -16.01
N THR A 11 -11.56 18.52 -16.80
CA THR A 11 -12.80 17.88 -16.33
C THR A 11 -12.52 16.76 -15.34
N LEU A 12 -11.50 15.93 -15.60
CA LEU A 12 -11.11 14.84 -14.70
C LEU A 12 -10.63 15.38 -13.34
N VAL A 13 -9.82 16.44 -13.34
CA VAL A 13 -9.30 17.05 -12.11
C VAL A 13 -10.44 17.64 -11.26
N THR A 14 -11.31 18.46 -11.86
CA THR A 14 -12.41 19.08 -11.12
C THR A 14 -13.44 18.04 -10.67
N TRP A 15 -13.64 16.97 -11.44
CA TRP A 15 -14.46 15.84 -11.02
C TRP A 15 -13.88 15.13 -9.80
N VAL A 16 -12.56 14.83 -9.78
CA VAL A 16 -11.88 14.22 -8.64
C VAL A 16 -11.93 15.11 -7.41
N TRP A 17 -11.70 16.43 -7.55
CA TRP A 17 -11.76 17.35 -6.42
C TRP A 17 -13.19 17.57 -5.92
N GLY A 18 -14.19 17.52 -6.81
CA GLY A 18 -15.55 17.92 -6.48
C GLY A 18 -15.72 19.42 -6.35
N GLY A 19 -14.87 20.19 -7.03
CA GLY A 19 -14.77 21.64 -6.94
C GLY A 19 -13.61 22.14 -7.80
N PHE A 20 -13.25 23.42 -7.64
CA PHE A 20 -12.17 24.06 -8.40
C PHE A 20 -10.78 23.93 -7.75
N ALA A 21 -10.73 23.47 -6.50
CA ALA A 21 -9.52 23.22 -5.73
C ALA A 21 -9.75 22.03 -4.79
N VAL A 22 -8.67 21.57 -4.15
CA VAL A 22 -8.76 20.59 -3.07
C VAL A 22 -9.39 21.26 -1.86
N ASP A 23 -10.54 20.75 -1.43
CA ASP A 23 -11.32 21.30 -0.31
C ASP A 23 -12.12 20.16 0.38
N ASN A 24 -13.05 20.49 1.28
CA ASN A 24 -13.85 19.56 2.05
C ASN A 24 -14.52 18.43 1.23
N PRO A 25 -15.08 18.68 0.02
CA PRO A 25 -15.60 17.59 -0.83
C PRO A 25 -14.53 16.57 -1.22
N THR A 26 -13.28 17.01 -1.41
CA THR A 26 -12.13 16.16 -1.72
C THR A 26 -11.70 15.33 -0.51
N LEU A 27 -11.62 15.94 0.67
CA LEU A 27 -11.21 15.24 1.89
C LEU A 27 -12.21 14.14 2.27
N THR A 28 -13.51 14.44 2.21
CA THR A 28 -14.58 13.50 2.57
C THR A 28 -14.57 12.26 1.66
N ARG A 29 -14.40 12.45 0.34
CA ARG A 29 -14.33 11.31 -0.59
C ARG A 29 -13.01 10.55 -0.48
N PHE A 30 -11.88 11.23 -0.22
CA PHE A 30 -10.60 10.56 -0.06
C PHE A 30 -10.60 9.67 1.17
N PHE A 31 -11.25 10.09 2.26
CA PHE A 31 -11.48 9.21 3.40
C PHE A 31 -12.31 7.97 3.01
N ALA A 32 -13.44 8.14 2.33
CA ALA A 32 -14.29 7.01 1.92
C ALA A 32 -13.55 6.04 0.96
N ILE A 33 -12.77 6.58 0.01
CA ILE A 33 -11.96 5.78 -0.91
C ILE A 33 -10.83 5.07 -0.17
N HIS A 34 -10.11 5.77 0.71
CA HIS A 34 -9.04 5.21 1.54
C HIS A 34 -9.56 4.08 2.43
N PHE A 35 -10.78 4.19 2.96
CA PHE A 35 -11.41 3.13 3.73
C PHE A 35 -11.74 1.91 2.86
N LEU A 36 -12.27 2.12 1.65
CA LEU A 36 -12.67 1.04 0.75
C LEU A 36 -11.48 0.28 0.14
N LEU A 37 -10.42 0.99 -0.27
CA LEU A 37 -9.31 0.42 -1.03
C LEU A 37 -8.59 -0.76 -0.35
N PRO A 38 -8.32 -0.77 0.97
CA PRO A 38 -7.74 -1.93 1.66
C PRO A 38 -8.53 -3.23 1.46
N PHE A 39 -9.86 -3.16 1.42
CA PHE A 39 -10.70 -4.34 1.17
C PHE A 39 -10.62 -4.82 -0.27
N VAL A 40 -10.54 -3.88 -1.21
CA VAL A 40 -10.31 -4.19 -2.63
C VAL A 40 -8.94 -4.86 -2.80
N ILE A 41 -7.89 -4.32 -2.15
CA ILE A 41 -6.54 -4.91 -2.14
C ILE A 41 -6.57 -6.33 -1.54
N SER A 42 -7.28 -6.54 -0.43
CA SER A 42 -7.45 -7.87 0.16
C SER A 42 -8.07 -8.88 -0.83
N ALA A 43 -9.12 -8.47 -1.56
CA ALA A 43 -9.72 -9.31 -2.60
C ALA A 43 -8.73 -9.64 -3.73
N PHE A 44 -7.96 -8.66 -4.20
CA PHE A 44 -6.92 -8.89 -5.20
C PHE A 44 -5.78 -9.78 -4.68
N THR A 45 -5.41 -9.68 -3.39
CA THR A 45 -4.44 -10.59 -2.76
C THR A 45 -4.94 -12.03 -2.79
N MET A 46 -6.23 -12.28 -2.55
CA MET A 46 -6.80 -13.63 -2.65
C MET A 46 -6.78 -14.16 -4.09
N ILE A 47 -7.09 -13.32 -5.09
CA ILE A 47 -6.99 -13.69 -6.51
C ILE A 47 -5.54 -13.99 -6.88
N HIS A 48 -4.60 -13.17 -6.41
CA HIS A 48 -3.17 -13.38 -6.61
C HIS A 48 -2.72 -14.74 -6.04
N LEU A 49 -3.10 -15.06 -4.80
CA LEU A 49 -2.78 -16.34 -4.17
C LEU A 49 -3.45 -17.53 -4.87
N LEU A 50 -4.67 -17.36 -5.38
CA LEU A 50 -5.35 -18.39 -6.18
C LEU A 50 -4.53 -18.77 -7.42
N PHE A 51 -4.05 -17.79 -8.18
CA PHE A 51 -3.20 -18.07 -9.34
C PHE A 51 -1.83 -18.62 -8.96
N LEU A 52 -1.24 -18.13 -7.86
CA LEU A 52 -0.01 -18.71 -7.33
C LEU A 52 -0.19 -20.19 -6.97
N HIS A 53 -1.33 -20.59 -6.42
CA HIS A 53 -1.63 -21.98 -6.08
C HIS A 53 -1.84 -22.88 -7.31
N GLN A 54 -2.14 -22.33 -8.49
CA GLN A 54 -2.24 -23.11 -9.72
C GLN A 54 -0.86 -23.56 -10.25
N SER A 55 0.15 -22.70 -10.17
CA SER A 55 1.51 -23.01 -10.63
C SER A 55 2.46 -23.50 -9.52
N GLY A 56 2.17 -23.12 -8.27
CA GLY A 56 3.12 -23.16 -7.17
C GLY A 56 4.19 -22.06 -7.26
N SER A 57 5.01 -21.96 -6.21
CA SER A 57 6.14 -21.01 -6.15
C SER A 57 7.29 -21.44 -7.05
N SER A 58 8.00 -20.45 -7.62
CA SER A 58 9.32 -20.69 -8.21
C SER A 58 10.38 -20.92 -7.12
N ASN A 59 11.59 -21.28 -7.54
CA ASN A 59 12.74 -21.43 -6.66
C ASN A 59 13.95 -20.64 -7.19
N PRO A 60 14.97 -20.37 -6.36
CA PRO A 60 16.11 -19.53 -6.76
C PRO A 60 16.90 -20.02 -7.98
N LEU A 61 16.85 -21.33 -8.28
CA LEU A 61 17.52 -21.90 -9.44
C LEU A 61 16.70 -21.78 -10.73
N GLY A 62 15.42 -21.39 -10.64
CA GLY A 62 14.53 -21.24 -11.79
C GLY A 62 14.18 -22.55 -12.51
N VAL A 63 14.55 -23.71 -11.94
CA VAL A 63 14.28 -25.04 -12.52
C VAL A 63 12.96 -25.63 -12.01
N LEU A 64 12.50 -26.73 -12.60
CA LEU A 64 11.30 -27.44 -12.17
C LEU A 64 11.41 -27.93 -10.71
N GLY A 65 10.63 -27.32 -9.82
CA GLY A 65 10.63 -27.62 -8.37
C GLY A 65 9.80 -28.86 -7.95
N ASN A 66 9.25 -29.63 -8.89
CA ASN A 66 8.40 -30.79 -8.57
C ASN A 66 9.18 -32.01 -8.04
N GLN A 67 10.50 -32.04 -8.20
CA GLN A 67 11.33 -33.19 -7.81
C GLN A 67 11.61 -33.25 -6.31
N ASP A 68 11.53 -32.11 -5.61
CA ASP A 68 11.84 -32.00 -4.18
C ASP A 68 10.90 -30.98 -3.51
N LYS A 69 9.66 -31.42 -3.26
CA LYS A 69 8.66 -30.63 -2.53
C LYS A 69 8.61 -31.05 -1.08
N ILE A 70 8.70 -30.06 -0.19
CA ILE A 70 8.40 -30.21 1.24
C ILE A 70 7.05 -29.57 1.56
N PRO A 71 6.31 -30.08 2.57
CA PRO A 71 5.05 -29.46 2.98
C PRO A 71 5.28 -28.04 3.53
N PHE A 72 4.28 -27.17 3.40
CA PHE A 72 4.36 -25.80 3.92
C PHE A 72 4.55 -25.78 5.45
N HIS A 73 3.75 -26.56 6.16
CA HIS A 73 3.90 -26.78 7.60
C HIS A 73 4.70 -28.06 7.86
N PRO A 74 5.71 -28.06 8.75
CA PRO A 74 6.11 -26.97 9.65
C PRO A 74 7.13 -25.98 9.07
N TYR A 75 7.77 -26.33 7.95
CA TYR A 75 8.99 -25.68 7.47
C TYR A 75 8.83 -24.17 7.19
N PHE A 76 7.93 -23.80 6.28
CA PHE A 76 7.71 -22.41 5.92
C PHE A 76 6.91 -21.67 7.00
N SER A 77 6.02 -22.36 7.71
CA SER A 77 5.29 -21.73 8.83
C SER A 77 6.23 -21.15 9.91
N PHE A 78 7.22 -21.91 10.37
CA PHE A 78 8.17 -21.40 11.37
C PHE A 78 9.14 -20.37 10.80
N LYS A 79 9.56 -20.53 9.53
CA LYS A 79 10.36 -19.52 8.84
C LYS A 79 9.64 -18.18 8.77
N ASP A 80 8.36 -18.19 8.42
CA ASP A 80 7.54 -16.99 8.28
C ASP A 80 7.24 -16.35 9.65
N ILE A 81 7.00 -17.15 10.70
CA ILE A 81 6.85 -16.63 12.08
C ILE A 81 8.12 -15.89 12.51
N MET A 82 9.32 -16.45 12.25
CA MET A 82 10.57 -15.78 12.57
C MET A 82 10.69 -14.43 11.84
N ALA A 83 10.40 -14.40 10.54
CA ALA A 83 10.42 -13.16 9.76
C ALA A 83 9.39 -12.13 10.29
N PHE A 84 8.20 -12.59 10.69
CA PHE A 84 7.16 -11.75 11.27
C PHE A 84 7.60 -11.12 12.60
N ILE A 85 8.27 -11.89 13.48
CA ILE A 85 8.83 -11.38 14.74
C ILE A 85 9.84 -10.27 14.47
N PHE A 86 10.75 -10.45 13.51
CA PHE A 86 11.72 -9.40 13.14
C PHE A 86 11.04 -8.15 12.58
N MET A 87 10.07 -8.31 11.70
CA MET A 87 9.35 -7.18 11.08
C MET A 87 8.54 -6.38 12.12
N VAL A 88 7.82 -7.06 13.02
CA VAL A 88 7.12 -6.40 14.14
C VAL A 88 8.13 -5.77 15.11
N GLY A 89 9.23 -6.45 15.42
CA GLY A 89 10.31 -5.90 16.25
C GLY A 89 10.84 -4.57 15.71
N MET A 90 11.17 -4.50 14.42
CA MET A 90 11.62 -3.26 13.79
C MET A 90 10.54 -2.17 13.79
N LEU A 91 9.27 -2.53 13.53
CA LEU A 91 8.15 -1.58 13.62
C LEU A 91 7.98 -1.05 15.05
N THR A 92 8.13 -1.88 16.08
CA THR A 92 8.04 -1.45 17.48
C THR A 92 9.19 -0.53 17.87
N ILE A 93 10.41 -0.80 17.39
CA ILE A 93 11.56 0.07 17.62
C ILE A 93 11.32 1.44 16.99
N LEU A 94 10.87 1.48 15.73
CA LEU A 94 10.55 2.73 15.05
C LEU A 94 9.47 3.51 15.80
N THR A 95 8.35 2.86 16.13
CA THR A 95 7.20 3.55 16.74
C THR A 95 7.44 4.01 18.18
N LEU A 96 8.29 3.32 18.96
CA LEU A 96 8.56 3.68 20.36
C LEU A 96 9.77 4.58 20.56
N LEU A 97 10.81 4.46 19.73
CA LEU A 97 12.04 5.25 19.90
C LEU A 97 12.07 6.51 19.03
N ASP A 98 11.61 6.43 17.78
CA ASP A 98 11.63 7.56 16.86
C ASP A 98 10.43 7.53 15.90
N PRO A 99 9.21 7.80 16.40
CA PRO A 99 7.98 7.66 15.63
C PRO A 99 7.89 8.61 14.42
N TYR A 100 8.73 9.64 14.36
CA TYR A 100 8.72 10.64 13.30
C TYR A 100 9.91 10.54 12.35
N LEU A 101 10.80 9.55 12.53
CA LEU A 101 11.98 9.34 11.68
C LEU A 101 11.65 9.28 10.18
N LEU A 102 10.51 8.68 9.83
CA LEU A 102 10.04 8.51 8.45
C LEU A 102 8.94 9.50 8.05
N GLY A 103 8.63 10.47 8.91
CA GLY A 103 7.63 11.51 8.67
C GLY A 103 8.25 12.81 8.18
N ASP A 104 7.39 13.73 7.73
CA ASP A 104 7.76 15.09 7.36
C ASP A 104 7.25 16.07 8.43
N PRO A 105 8.11 16.94 9.01
CA PRO A 105 7.70 17.90 10.03
C PRO A 105 6.61 18.88 9.55
N ASP A 106 6.53 19.19 8.25
CA ASP A 106 5.53 20.13 7.73
C ASP A 106 4.10 19.59 7.85
N ASN A 107 3.93 18.27 7.97
CA ASN A 107 2.61 17.65 8.14
C ASN A 107 2.04 17.83 9.57
N PHE A 108 2.78 18.47 10.47
CA PHE A 108 2.26 18.99 11.74
C PHE A 108 1.69 20.40 11.64
N ILE A 109 1.91 21.09 10.52
CA ILE A 109 1.36 22.41 10.26
C ILE A 109 0.01 22.22 9.54
N PRO A 110 -1.09 22.81 10.03
CA PRO A 110 -2.38 22.74 9.34
C PRO A 110 -2.29 23.27 7.90
N ALA A 111 -2.99 22.59 6.99
CA ALA A 111 -2.97 22.96 5.58
C ALA A 111 -3.41 24.42 5.36
N ASN A 112 -2.60 25.18 4.61
CA ASN A 112 -2.91 26.53 4.18
C ASN A 112 -2.88 26.60 2.64
N PRO A 113 -4.03 26.80 1.97
CA PRO A 113 -4.09 26.80 0.51
C PRO A 113 -3.34 27.96 -0.16
N LEU A 114 -2.91 28.97 0.62
CA LEU A 114 -2.18 30.14 0.12
C LEU A 114 -0.66 30.00 0.25
N VAL A 115 -0.16 28.95 0.91
CA VAL A 115 1.27 28.77 1.18
C VAL A 115 1.67 27.36 0.76
N THR A 116 2.68 27.28 -0.10
CA THR A 116 3.37 26.02 -0.39
C THR A 116 4.65 25.99 0.46
N PRO A 117 4.92 24.92 1.22
CA PRO A 117 6.20 24.75 1.89
C PRO A 117 7.38 24.76 0.91
N ALA A 118 8.58 25.07 1.42
CA ALA A 118 9.79 25.29 0.62
C ALA A 118 10.48 24.00 0.19
#